data_AF-A0A428K1A0-F1
#
_entry.id   AF-A0A428K1A0-F1
#
_cell.length_a   1.000
_cell.length_b   1.000
_cell.length_c   1.000
_cell.angle_alpha   90.00
_cell.angle_beta   90.00
_cell.angle_gamma   90.00
#
_symmetry.space_group_name_H-M   'P 1'
#
loop_
_entity.id
_entity.type
_entity.pdbx_description
1 polymer ?
#
loop_
_entity_poly.entity_id
_entity_poly.type
_entity_poly.pdbx_seq_one_letter_code
_entity_poly.pdbx_strand_id
1 'polypeptide(L)'
;MNRLLPLLLLPLLSLAPKRPAASPESTRQLTLRINGEAVKADTISSRFFLSEDRALRLNVVRADDPDGEGLTIIIDRFPIQAGSYSFQEILSGRNRDASYRFGKVAAYSKSCGQNTGTLVVTGVDATRHWLRGTYRCQVCEAGRGGRRFVLEGEFQYPVEKE
;
A
#
# COMPACT_ATOMS: atom_id res chain seq x y z
N MET A 1 -13.53 32.96 70.05
CA MET A 1 -14.29 31.94 69.27
C MET A 1 -13.59 31.81 67.93
N ASN A 2 -12.66 30.85 67.81
CA ASN A 2 -11.87 30.59 66.61
C ASN A 2 -12.62 29.63 65.68
N ARG A 3 -12.64 29.91 64.37
CA ARG A 3 -12.99 28.92 63.33
C ARG A 3 -11.81 28.81 62.35
N LEU A 4 -11.20 27.63 62.33
CA LEU A 4 -10.12 27.21 61.43
C LEU A 4 -10.74 26.55 60.19
N LEU A 5 -10.27 26.93 59.00
CA LEU A 5 -10.54 26.28 57.71
C LEU A 5 -9.76 24.95 57.60
N PRO A 6 -10.30 23.92 56.92
CA PRO A 6 -9.50 22.79 56.46
C PRO A 6 -9.02 22.99 55.01
N LEU A 7 -7.70 22.91 54.78
CA LEU A 7 -7.08 22.74 53.47
C LEU A 7 -7.27 21.29 53.01
N LEU A 8 -7.87 21.09 51.84
CA LEU A 8 -7.92 19.80 51.14
C LEU A 8 -6.69 19.66 50.23
N LEU A 9 -5.79 18.74 50.57
CA LEU A 9 -4.71 18.28 49.70
C LEU A 9 -5.24 17.18 48.74
N LEU A 10 -5.25 17.47 47.45
CA LEU A 10 -5.51 16.48 46.39
C LEU A 10 -4.18 15.89 45.89
N PRO A 11 -4.05 14.55 45.76
CA PRO A 11 -2.87 13.93 45.17
C PRO A 11 -2.93 14.03 43.64
N LEU A 12 -1.87 14.59 43.05
CA LEU A 12 -1.64 14.61 41.61
C LEU A 12 -1.28 13.20 41.13
N LEU A 13 -2.23 12.50 40.50
CA LEU A 13 -1.92 11.30 39.72
C LEU A 13 -1.09 11.69 38.49
N SER A 14 0.14 11.20 38.46
CA SER A 14 1.05 11.32 37.33
C SER A 14 0.58 10.41 36.20
N LEU A 15 -0.04 10.97 35.15
CA LEU A 15 -0.21 10.28 33.87
C LEU A 15 1.15 10.19 33.18
N ALA A 16 1.80 9.03 33.27
CA ALA A 16 2.94 8.74 32.42
C ALA A 16 2.46 8.57 30.96
N PRO A 17 3.11 9.21 29.97
CA PRO A 17 2.75 9.03 28.57
C PRO A 17 3.06 7.59 28.15
N LYS A 18 2.02 6.87 27.74
CA LYS A 18 2.11 5.52 27.16
C LYS A 18 2.84 5.65 25.82
N ARG A 19 4.14 5.36 25.81
CA ARG A 19 4.98 5.31 24.61
C ARG A 19 4.30 4.34 23.61
N PRO A 20 4.08 4.73 22.35
CA PRO A 20 3.54 3.81 21.36
C PRO A 20 4.47 2.60 21.27
N ALA A 21 3.90 1.39 21.38
CA ALA A 21 4.66 0.17 21.13
C ALA A 21 5.21 0.25 19.69
N ALA A 22 6.53 0.19 19.55
CA ALA A 22 7.16 0.06 18.25
C ALA A 22 6.67 -1.27 17.64
N SER A 23 5.89 -1.20 16.56
CA SER A 23 5.50 -2.37 15.80
C SER A 23 6.77 -3.14 15.38
N PRO A 24 6.78 -4.47 15.43
CA PRO A 24 7.93 -5.23 14.95
C PRO A 24 8.12 -4.96 13.46
N GLU A 25 9.13 -4.13 13.15
CA GLU A 25 9.41 -3.62 11.80
C GLU A 25 9.79 -4.70 10.78
N SER A 26 9.86 -5.97 11.21
CA SER A 26 10.21 -7.14 10.41
C SER A 26 9.03 -8.01 9.99
N THR A 27 7.79 -7.64 10.32
CA THR A 27 6.61 -8.40 9.89
C THR A 27 6.17 -7.94 8.51
N ARG A 28 6.11 -8.86 7.54
CA ARG A 28 5.52 -8.59 6.22
C ARG A 28 4.05 -8.23 6.42
N GLN A 29 3.67 -7.01 6.08
CA GLN A 29 2.30 -6.55 6.10
C GLN A 29 1.89 -6.21 4.67
N LEU A 30 0.76 -6.77 4.24
CA LEU A 30 0.16 -6.47 2.95
C LEU A 30 -1.34 -6.64 3.08
N THR A 31 -2.09 -5.60 2.75
CA THR A 31 -3.55 -5.61 2.75
C THR A 31 -4.06 -5.33 1.35
N LEU A 32 -5.21 -5.88 1.00
CA LEU A 32 -5.88 -5.62 -0.26
C LEU A 32 -7.35 -5.36 0.01
N ARG A 33 -7.90 -4.31 -0.60
CA ARG A 33 -9.34 -4.08 -0.70
C ARG A 33 -9.71 -3.90 -2.16
N ILE A 34 -10.84 -4.47 -2.55
CA ILE A 34 -11.40 -4.34 -3.90
C ILE A 34 -12.79 -3.72 -3.75
N ASN A 35 -12.99 -2.55 -4.33
CA ASN A 35 -14.22 -1.75 -4.18
C ASN A 35 -14.61 -1.52 -2.71
N GLY A 36 -13.62 -1.34 -1.85
CA GLY A 36 -13.81 -1.15 -0.41
C GLY A 36 -14.00 -2.45 0.38
N GLU A 37 -14.17 -3.60 -0.24
CA GLU A 37 -14.27 -4.90 0.45
C GLU A 37 -12.87 -5.47 0.72
N ALA A 38 -12.63 -5.93 1.96
CA ALA A 38 -11.35 -6.52 2.33
C ALA A 38 -11.17 -7.90 1.70
N VAL A 39 -10.07 -8.09 0.97
CA VAL A 39 -9.66 -9.35 0.36
C VAL A 39 -8.35 -9.78 0.99
N LYS A 40 -8.27 -11.03 1.44
CA LYS A 40 -7.04 -11.55 2.06
C LYS A 40 -5.94 -11.63 1.00
N ALA A 41 -4.86 -10.87 1.21
CA ALA A 41 -3.67 -10.93 0.37
C ALA A 41 -2.76 -12.09 0.80
N ASP A 42 -2.12 -12.74 -0.16
CA ASP A 42 -1.08 -13.72 0.11
C ASP A 42 0.25 -13.01 0.35
N THR A 43 0.68 -12.94 1.61
CA THR A 43 1.95 -12.31 1.99
C THR A 43 3.18 -13.15 1.69
N ILE A 44 3.04 -14.37 1.18
CA ILE A 44 4.12 -15.29 0.81
C ILE A 44 4.30 -15.37 -0.71
N SER A 45 3.24 -15.22 -1.50
CA SER A 45 3.31 -15.21 -2.98
C SER A 45 3.38 -13.80 -3.57
N SER A 46 2.91 -12.77 -2.84
CA SER A 46 3.07 -11.38 -3.25
C SER A 46 4.53 -10.94 -3.25
N ARG A 47 4.90 -10.01 -4.13
CA ARG A 47 6.30 -9.60 -4.32
C ARG A 47 6.42 -8.13 -4.67
N PHE A 48 7.50 -7.51 -4.22
CA PHE A 48 7.89 -6.15 -4.58
C PHE A 48 9.27 -6.25 -5.21
N PHE A 49 9.37 -5.95 -6.50
CA PHE A 49 10.61 -6.10 -7.26
C PHE A 49 11.10 -4.77 -7.79
N LEU A 50 12.40 -4.56 -7.75
CA LEU A 50 13.07 -3.57 -8.57
C LEU A 50 13.62 -4.26 -9.82
N SER A 51 13.05 -3.93 -10.97
CA SER A 51 13.51 -4.46 -12.27
C SER A 51 14.81 -3.80 -12.71
N GLU A 52 15.49 -4.41 -13.70
CA GLU A 52 16.76 -3.91 -14.24
C GLU A 52 16.66 -2.51 -14.86
N ASP A 53 15.52 -2.19 -15.45
CA ASP A 53 15.17 -0.87 -15.99
C ASP A 53 14.82 0.17 -14.90
N ARG A 54 14.96 -0.22 -13.63
CA ARG A 54 14.72 0.59 -12.42
C ARG A 54 13.24 0.94 -12.19
N ALA A 55 12.30 0.13 -12.68
CA ALA A 55 10.91 0.22 -12.26
C ALA A 55 10.67 -0.58 -10.97
N LEU A 56 9.87 -0.01 -10.07
CA LEU A 56 9.34 -0.75 -8.92
C LEU A 56 8.04 -1.45 -9.35
N ARG A 57 8.01 -2.78 -9.28
CA ARG A 57 6.82 -3.60 -9.54
C ARG A 57 6.27 -4.13 -8.22
N LEU A 58 4.98 -3.93 -7.99
CA LEU A 58 4.24 -4.47 -6.85
C LEU A 58 3.25 -5.51 -7.37
N ASN A 59 3.44 -6.76 -6.97
CA ASN A 59 2.54 -7.86 -7.28
C ASN A 59 1.84 -8.28 -6.00
N VAL A 60 0.54 -8.00 -5.90
CA VAL A 60 -0.30 -8.36 -4.77
C VAL A 60 -1.25 -9.46 -5.19
N VAL A 61 -0.99 -10.67 -4.69
CA VAL A 61 -1.76 -11.88 -4.98
C VAL A 61 -2.80 -12.10 -3.89
N ARG A 62 -3.95 -12.69 -4.24
CA ARG A 62 -4.98 -13.04 -3.28
C ARG A 62 -4.66 -14.40 -2.65
N ALA A 63 -4.95 -14.56 -1.35
CA ALA A 63 -4.69 -15.81 -0.64
C ALA A 63 -5.59 -16.98 -1.06
N ASP A 64 -6.68 -16.71 -1.77
CA ASP A 64 -7.57 -17.74 -2.34
C ASP A 64 -7.14 -18.22 -3.74
N ASP A 65 -6.12 -17.58 -4.33
CA ASP A 65 -5.56 -17.92 -5.65
C ASP A 65 -4.05 -17.58 -5.68
N PRO A 66 -3.21 -18.29 -4.90
CA PRO A 66 -1.80 -17.95 -4.70
C PRO A 66 -0.93 -18.16 -5.94
N ASP A 67 -1.38 -19.02 -6.86
CA ASP A 67 -0.73 -19.28 -8.16
C ASP A 67 -1.31 -18.39 -9.28
N GLY A 68 -2.38 -17.65 -8.97
CA GLY A 68 -3.04 -16.74 -9.89
C GLY A 68 -2.26 -15.44 -10.10
N GLU A 69 -2.64 -14.75 -11.17
CA GLU A 69 -2.25 -13.35 -11.35
C GLU A 69 -3.09 -12.48 -10.40
N GLY A 70 -2.49 -11.42 -9.85
CA GLY A 70 -3.14 -10.53 -8.90
C GLY A 70 -3.16 -9.07 -9.38
N LEU A 71 -3.11 -8.13 -8.44
CA LEU A 71 -2.85 -6.73 -8.75
C LEU A 71 -1.36 -6.56 -9.06
N THR A 72 -1.05 -6.00 -10.22
CA THR A 72 0.31 -5.55 -10.58
C THR A 72 0.31 -4.03 -10.69
N ILE A 73 1.24 -3.35 -10.03
CA ILE A 73 1.49 -1.90 -10.17
C ILE A 73 2.94 -1.71 -10.60
N ILE A 74 3.19 -0.87 -11.60
CA ILE A 74 4.54 -0.54 -12.06
C ILE A 74 4.80 0.96 -11.86
N ILE A 75 5.96 1.30 -11.28
CA ILE A 75 6.39 2.68 -11.04
C ILE A 75 7.81 2.87 -11.56
N ASP A 76 7.94 3.56 -12.68
CA ASP A 76 9.23 3.97 -13.24
C ASP A 76 9.72 5.29 -12.58
N ARG A 77 10.27 5.16 -11.37
CA ARG A 77 11.00 6.24 -10.68
C ARG A 77 12.00 5.63 -9.69
N PHE A 78 13.28 5.80 -9.98
CA PHE A 78 14.37 5.37 -9.10
C PHE A 78 15.39 6.50 -8.88
N PRO A 79 15.96 6.65 -7.66
CA PRO A 79 15.70 5.87 -6.45
C PRO A 79 14.29 6.10 -5.89
N ILE A 80 13.73 5.07 -5.23
CA ILE A 80 12.47 5.21 -4.51
C ILE A 80 12.72 6.02 -3.23
N GLN A 81 11.97 7.09 -3.07
CA GLN A 81 11.97 7.99 -1.92
C GLN A 81 10.61 7.97 -1.23
N ALA A 82 10.54 8.45 0.01
CA ALA A 82 9.23 8.74 0.62
C ALA A 82 8.52 9.84 -0.19
N GLY A 83 7.23 9.67 -0.44
CA GLY A 83 6.44 10.60 -1.25
C GLY A 83 5.30 9.93 -2.01
N SER A 84 4.57 10.74 -2.77
CA SER A 84 3.45 10.29 -3.59
C SER A 84 3.83 10.11 -5.05
N TYR A 85 3.41 8.99 -5.62
CA TYR A 85 3.68 8.56 -6.98
C TYR A 85 2.34 8.38 -7.69
N SER A 86 1.90 9.42 -8.40
CA SER A 86 0.68 9.34 -9.21
C SER A 86 0.89 8.44 -10.42
N PHE A 87 -0.04 7.54 -10.67
CA PHE A 87 -0.16 6.85 -11.93
C PHE A 87 -0.70 7.88 -12.93
N GLN A 88 0.17 8.33 -13.83
CA GLN A 88 -0.22 9.15 -14.95
C GLN A 88 0.21 8.41 -16.19
N GLU A 89 -0.71 8.25 -17.13
CA GLU A 89 -0.36 7.93 -18.51
C GLU A 89 0.28 9.18 -19.08
N ILE A 90 1.60 9.27 -18.97
CA ILE A 90 2.35 10.34 -19.62
C ILE A 90 2.76 9.76 -20.97
N LEU A 91 2.47 10.51 -22.04
CA LEU A 91 2.97 10.33 -23.40
C LEU A 91 4.53 10.33 -23.49
N SER A 92 5.25 10.08 -22.38
CA SER A 92 6.68 10.18 -22.18
C SER A 92 7.43 8.84 -22.16
N GLY A 93 6.76 7.73 -22.52
CA GLY A 93 7.40 6.42 -22.62
C GLY A 93 7.78 5.78 -21.27
N ARG A 94 7.14 6.21 -20.16
CA ARG A 94 7.34 5.63 -18.83
C ARG A 94 6.07 4.93 -18.35
N ASN A 95 6.11 3.61 -18.25
CA ASN A 95 4.95 2.77 -17.92
C ASN A 95 4.59 2.92 -16.44
N ARG A 96 3.47 3.61 -16.16
CA ARG A 96 2.77 3.58 -14.87
C ARG A 96 1.41 2.93 -15.07
N ASP A 97 1.42 1.62 -15.28
CA ASP A 97 0.21 0.82 -15.47
C ASP A 97 -0.13 0.06 -14.18
N ALA A 98 -1.41 -0.19 -14.00
CA ALA A 98 -1.91 -1.17 -13.05
C ALA A 98 -2.80 -2.17 -13.78
N SER A 99 -2.58 -3.45 -13.54
CA SER A 99 -3.42 -4.53 -14.03
C SER A 99 -3.96 -5.36 -12.88
N TYR A 100 -5.13 -5.95 -13.08
CA TYR A 100 -5.72 -6.90 -12.15
C TYR A 100 -6.29 -8.07 -12.94
N ARG A 101 -5.95 -9.28 -12.53
CA ARG A 101 -6.53 -10.49 -13.06
C ARG A 101 -7.01 -11.36 -11.91
N PHE A 102 -8.13 -12.04 -12.11
CA PHE A 102 -8.65 -13.03 -11.15
C PHE A 102 -9.71 -13.87 -11.85
N GLY A 103 -9.48 -15.19 -11.94
CA GLY A 103 -10.33 -16.08 -12.73
C GLY A 103 -10.48 -15.59 -14.18
N LYS A 104 -11.72 -15.30 -14.60
CA LYS A 104 -12.04 -14.80 -15.96
C LYS A 104 -11.95 -13.27 -16.10
N VAL A 105 -11.74 -12.55 -15.00
CA VAL A 105 -11.68 -11.09 -15.01
C VAL A 105 -10.27 -10.66 -15.36
N ALA A 106 -10.13 -9.84 -16.39
CA ALA A 106 -8.89 -9.10 -16.69
C ALA A 106 -9.24 -7.62 -16.78
N ALA A 107 -8.58 -6.80 -15.98
CA ALA A 107 -8.82 -5.37 -15.89
C ALA A 107 -7.51 -4.60 -15.94
N TYR A 108 -7.51 -3.46 -16.63
CA TYR A 108 -6.32 -2.64 -16.85
C TYR A 108 -6.64 -1.17 -16.56
N SER A 109 -5.65 -0.44 -16.07
CA SER A 109 -5.80 0.98 -15.77
C SER A 109 -6.03 1.80 -17.04
N LYS A 110 -5.34 1.45 -18.14
CA LYS A 110 -5.54 2.03 -19.48
C LYS A 110 -6.95 1.86 -20.03
N SER A 111 -7.68 0.83 -19.58
CA SER A 111 -9.07 0.60 -19.99
C SER A 111 -10.05 1.58 -19.35
N CYS A 112 -9.64 2.37 -18.36
CA CYS A 112 -10.49 3.37 -17.69
C CYS A 112 -10.55 4.73 -18.40
N GLY A 113 -9.78 4.96 -19.47
CA GLY A 113 -9.69 6.24 -20.20
C GLY A 113 -8.83 7.29 -19.49
N GLN A 114 -8.78 7.28 -18.16
CA GLN A 114 -7.75 7.95 -17.36
C GLN A 114 -7.38 7.04 -16.20
N ASN A 115 -6.08 6.86 -15.96
CA ASN A 115 -5.60 6.20 -14.76
C ASN A 115 -5.51 7.23 -13.63
N THR A 116 -6.36 7.09 -12.62
CA THR A 116 -6.34 7.90 -11.41
C THR A 116 -5.96 7.00 -10.24
N GLY A 117 -4.66 6.88 -10.00
CA GLY A 117 -4.20 6.23 -8.78
C GLY A 117 -2.90 6.80 -8.29
N THR A 118 -2.55 6.39 -7.08
CA THR A 118 -1.40 6.88 -6.34
C THR A 118 -0.82 5.73 -5.53
N LEU A 119 0.51 5.64 -5.53
CA LEU A 119 1.25 4.93 -4.51
C LEU A 119 1.91 5.96 -3.58
N VAL A 120 1.74 5.83 -2.28
CA VAL A 120 2.35 6.70 -1.28
C VAL A 120 3.36 5.90 -0.49
N VAL A 121 4.64 6.20 -0.64
CA VAL A 121 5.71 5.63 0.21
C VAL A 121 5.86 6.51 1.44
N THR A 122 5.63 5.95 2.62
CA THR A 122 5.76 6.65 3.91
C THR A 122 7.07 6.32 4.63
N GLY A 123 7.86 5.40 4.10
CA GLY A 123 9.18 5.05 4.63
C GLY A 123 9.95 4.14 3.70
N VAL A 124 11.26 4.36 3.65
CA VAL A 124 12.24 3.57 2.91
C VAL A 124 13.33 3.16 3.89
N ASP A 125 13.53 1.86 4.06
CA ASP A 125 14.66 1.31 4.80
C ASP A 125 15.66 0.74 3.80
N ALA A 126 16.70 1.53 3.51
CA ALA A 126 17.73 1.14 2.55
C ALA A 126 18.62 0.01 3.07
N THR A 127 18.76 -0.15 4.38
CA THR A 127 19.62 -1.17 4.99
C THR A 127 18.99 -2.55 4.90
N ARG A 128 17.67 -2.65 5.13
CA ARG A 128 16.93 -3.91 5.02
C ARG A 128 16.33 -4.15 3.63
N HIS A 129 16.33 -3.13 2.78
CA HIS A 129 15.59 -3.09 1.51
C HIS A 129 14.07 -3.23 1.73
N TRP A 130 13.49 -2.42 2.61
CA TRP A 130 12.04 -2.44 2.87
C TRP A 130 11.38 -1.13 2.44
N LEU A 131 10.14 -1.24 2.00
CA LEU A 131 9.27 -0.10 1.76
C LEU A 131 8.03 -0.23 2.63
N ARG A 132 7.55 0.91 3.13
CA ARG A 132 6.22 1.03 3.73
C ARG A 132 5.41 2.11 3.05
N GLY A 133 4.10 1.92 2.99
CA GLY A 133 3.24 2.85 2.30
C GLY A 133 1.82 2.35 2.05
N THR A 134 1.14 3.05 1.16
CA THR A 134 -0.21 2.72 0.70
C THR A 134 -0.26 2.78 -0.82
N TYR A 135 -1.23 2.09 -1.41
CA TYR A 135 -1.54 2.19 -2.82
C TYR A 135 -3.04 2.30 -3.03
N ARG A 136 -3.43 2.99 -4.09
CA ARG A 136 -4.80 3.04 -4.59
C ARG A 136 -4.78 3.22 -6.10
N CYS A 137 -5.36 2.30 -6.85
CA CYS A 137 -5.53 2.40 -8.30
C CYS A 137 -6.95 2.10 -8.72
N GLN A 138 -7.30 2.57 -9.91
CA GLN A 138 -8.50 2.15 -10.62
C GLN A 138 -8.12 1.34 -11.84
N VAL A 139 -8.79 0.21 -12.05
CA VAL A 139 -8.68 -0.62 -13.26
C VAL A 139 -10.06 -0.95 -13.78
N CYS A 140 -10.17 -1.10 -15.10
CA CYS A 140 -11.43 -1.34 -15.78
C CYS A 140 -11.33 -2.63 -16.57
N GLU A 141 -12.38 -3.46 -16.51
CA GLU A 141 -12.43 -4.74 -17.21
C GLU A 141 -12.20 -4.56 -18.72
N ALA A 142 -11.33 -5.39 -19.29
CA ALA A 142 -10.98 -5.35 -20.69
C ALA A 142 -12.20 -5.70 -21.57
N GLY A 143 -12.36 -5.02 -22.70
CA GLY A 143 -13.48 -5.22 -23.64
C GLY A 143 -14.56 -4.12 -23.52
N ARG A 144 -15.84 -4.47 -23.71
CA ARG A 144 -16.98 -3.52 -23.72
C ARG A 144 -17.36 -2.96 -22.33
N GLY A 145 -16.37 -2.74 -21.46
CA GLY A 145 -16.39 -1.66 -20.47
C GLY A 145 -17.37 -1.78 -19.30
N GLY A 146 -17.74 -2.97 -18.85
CA GLY A 146 -18.78 -3.10 -17.83
C GLY A 146 -18.37 -2.65 -16.43
N ARG A 147 -17.18 -3.06 -15.98
CA ARG A 147 -16.87 -3.08 -14.54
C ARG A 147 -15.60 -2.32 -14.21
N ARG A 148 -15.73 -1.43 -13.22
CA ARG A 148 -14.62 -0.70 -12.62
C ARG A 148 -14.27 -1.33 -11.28
N PHE A 149 -12.98 -1.43 -11.02
CA PHE A 149 -12.45 -1.87 -9.75
C PHE A 149 -11.56 -0.77 -9.19
N VAL A 150 -11.77 -0.46 -7.91
CA VAL A 150 -10.84 0.31 -7.10
C VAL A 150 -10.08 -0.68 -6.25
N LEU A 151 -8.77 -0.74 -6.42
CA LEU A 151 -7.89 -1.59 -5.61
C LEU A 151 -7.04 -0.71 -4.73
N GLU A 152 -7.01 -1.01 -3.44
CA GLU A 152 -6.26 -0.24 -2.47
C GLU A 152 -5.72 -1.11 -1.35
N GLY A 153 -4.70 -0.61 -0.67
CA GLY A 153 -4.07 -1.34 0.40
C GLY A 153 -2.91 -0.61 1.03
N GLU A 154 -2.35 -1.26 2.03
CA GLU A 154 -1.18 -0.84 2.78
C GLU A 154 -0.12 -1.93 2.68
N PHE A 155 1.14 -1.53 2.68
CA PHE A 155 2.26 -2.44 2.64
C PHE A 155 3.35 -2.01 3.63
N GLN A 156 4.00 -3.01 4.21
CA GLN A 156 5.32 -2.95 4.80
C GLN A 156 6.01 -4.24 4.38
N TYR A 157 6.84 -4.13 3.34
CA TYR A 157 7.24 -5.30 2.55
C TYR A 157 8.69 -5.18 2.08
N PRO A 158 9.46 -6.29 2.06
CA PRO A 158 10.80 -6.30 1.47
C PRO A 158 10.73 -6.06 -0.05
N VAL A 159 11.74 -5.37 -0.57
CA VAL A 159 11.97 -5.19 -2.01
C VAL A 159 13.08 -6.14 -2.43
N GLU A 160 12.77 -6.97 -3.41
CA GLU A 160 13.66 -7.94 -4.01
C GLU A 160 14.22 -7.36 -5.33
N LYS A 161 15.39 -7.84 -5.76
CA LYS A 161 15.84 -7.63 -7.13
C LYS A 161 15.18 -8.69 -8.01
N GLU A 162 14.76 -8.29 -9.21
CA GLU A 162 14.29 -9.25 -10.23
C GLU A 162 15.41 -10.22 -10.65
#